data_AF-A0A8B6GHR2-F1
#
_entry.id   AF-A0A8B6GHR2-F1
#
_cell.length_a   1.000
_cell.length_b   1.000
_cell.length_c   1.000
_cell.angle_alpha   90.00
_cell.angle_beta   90.00
_cell.angle_gamma   90.00
#
_symmetry.space_group_name_H-M   'P 1'
#
loop_
_entity.id
_entity.type
_entity.pdbx_description
1 polymer ?
#
loop_
_entity_poly.entity_id
_entity_poly.type
_entity_poly.pdbx_seq_one_letter_code
_entity_poly.pdbx_strand_id
1 'polypeptide(L)'
;MEKYSATADIILGGDMNASLHRKDGISRDKTFKNFLEEQKLFIPNQCRRQNTFYHYNGRDESQIDYIIQSKEIISMYTTFMREPENTSTHDPVLVLLQGAIPIQDTQNIRKQTKRIIWKKIDKQKYAKDVEDDLKLFSSNITCENAAEKIQQLCTILNKNAEKQFKQPVKKRKKRKICWSPDIAAAAKTSKECYGKWKSLGKQKDPTQSAYIELKISKKVLRSTQRKSAAQKRNEKYERIMELNENDSEGFYQLIRKQRDPGNTCASAFIFKEEIINTDPEIREAWADYFYDLATPSENPNFDPIFKNHVEQDVQKPT
;
A
#
# COMPACT_ATOMS: atom_id res chain seq x y z
N MET A 1 8.04 18.81 -12.68
CA MET A 1 8.08 18.68 -14.15
C MET A 1 9.07 19.68 -14.74
N GLU A 2 8.90 20.97 -14.46
CA GLU A 2 9.75 22.08 -14.96
C GLU A 2 11.26 21.79 -14.88
N LYS A 3 11.76 21.34 -13.72
CA LYS A 3 13.18 21.00 -13.50
C LYS A 3 13.79 20.06 -14.55
N TYR A 4 13.00 19.13 -15.10
CA TYR A 4 13.47 18.09 -16.01
C TYR A 4 13.08 18.35 -17.47
N SER A 5 12.13 19.26 -17.71
CA SER A 5 11.57 19.53 -19.03
C SER A 5 12.60 19.99 -20.07
N ALA A 6 13.67 20.67 -19.63
CA ALA A 6 14.73 21.16 -20.51
C ALA A 6 15.80 20.11 -20.84
N THR A 7 15.97 19.09 -19.99
CA THR A 7 17.12 18.17 -20.06
C THR A 7 16.75 16.72 -20.34
N ALA A 8 15.47 16.37 -20.23
CA ALA A 8 15.02 14.99 -20.33
C ALA A 8 13.66 14.91 -21.02
N ASP A 9 13.49 13.83 -21.78
CA ASP A 9 12.19 13.39 -22.25
C ASP A 9 11.46 12.66 -21.11
N ILE A 10 10.19 12.98 -20.90
CA ILE A 10 9.41 12.55 -19.75
C ILE A 10 8.37 11.54 -20.20
N ILE A 11 8.35 10.38 -19.54
CA ILE A 11 7.29 9.39 -19.63
C ILE A 11 6.74 9.17 -18.22
N LEU A 12 5.42 9.30 -18.07
CA LEU A 12 4.68 9.01 -16.86
C LEU A 12 3.75 7.83 -17.12
N GLY A 13 3.63 6.90 -16.19
CA GLY A 13 2.75 5.75 -16.33
C GLY A 13 2.11 5.37 -15.01
N GLY A 14 0.80 5.08 -15.03
CA GLY A 14 0.09 4.61 -13.85
C GLY A 14 -1.43 4.79 -13.92
N ASP A 15 -2.07 4.48 -12.80
CA ASP A 15 -3.50 4.68 -12.57
C ASP A 15 -3.77 6.13 -12.19
N MET A 16 -4.40 6.88 -13.09
CA MET A 16 -4.73 8.29 -12.89
C MET A 16 -6.06 8.46 -12.14
N ASN A 17 -6.84 7.38 -11.97
CA ASN A 17 -8.20 7.40 -11.42
C ASN A 17 -9.12 8.47 -12.05
N ALA A 18 -8.81 8.87 -13.28
CA ALA A 18 -9.42 9.90 -14.08
C ALA A 18 -9.50 9.40 -15.52
N SER A 19 -10.47 9.86 -16.31
CA SER A 19 -10.65 9.42 -17.69
C SER A 19 -10.74 10.61 -18.63
N LEU A 20 -10.09 10.50 -19.79
CA LEU A 20 -10.22 11.48 -20.87
C LEU A 20 -11.53 11.35 -21.66
N HIS A 21 -12.25 10.23 -21.51
CA HIS A 21 -13.38 9.87 -22.36
C HIS A 21 -14.75 10.03 -21.68
N ARG A 22 -14.78 10.17 -20.35
CA ARG A 22 -16.04 10.45 -19.63
C ARG A 22 -16.52 11.87 -19.94
N LYS A 23 -17.84 12.05 -19.90
CA LYS A 23 -18.49 13.36 -20.12
C LYS A 23 -18.00 14.38 -19.10
N ASP A 24 -17.88 15.63 -19.55
CA ASP A 24 -17.47 16.74 -18.71
C ASP A 24 -18.51 16.98 -17.61
N GLY A 25 -18.16 16.58 -16.39
CA GLY A 25 -19.02 16.62 -15.22
C GLY A 25 -18.33 16.09 -13.96
N ILE A 26 -17.30 15.25 -14.13
CA ILE A 26 -16.45 14.78 -13.04
C ILE A 26 -15.25 15.74 -12.89
N SER A 27 -15.19 16.44 -11.74
CA SER A 27 -14.13 17.40 -11.41
C SER A 27 -12.71 16.85 -11.65
N ARG A 28 -12.47 15.59 -11.25
CA ARG A 28 -11.16 14.93 -11.42
C ARG A 28 -10.73 14.76 -12.87
N ASP A 29 -11.67 14.46 -13.77
CA ASP A 29 -11.38 14.29 -15.19
C ASP A 29 -10.99 15.62 -15.83
N LYS A 30 -11.66 16.71 -15.42
CA LYS A 30 -11.31 18.07 -15.82
C LYS A 30 -9.90 18.46 -15.34
N THR A 31 -9.58 18.20 -14.07
CA THR A 31 -8.24 18.46 -13.53
C THR A 31 -7.17 17.70 -14.30
N PHE A 32 -7.43 16.44 -14.66
CA PHE A 32 -6.49 15.64 -15.42
C PHE A 32 -6.28 16.17 -16.86
N LYS A 33 -7.36 16.56 -17.55
CA LYS A 33 -7.28 17.20 -18.88
C LYS A 33 -6.46 18.50 -18.83
N ASN A 34 -6.76 19.38 -17.86
CA ASN A 34 -6.04 20.63 -17.66
C ASN A 34 -4.56 20.39 -17.38
N PHE A 35 -4.22 19.40 -16.54
CA PHE A 35 -2.84 19.04 -16.24
C PHE A 35 -2.06 18.64 -17.50
N LEU A 36 -2.67 17.86 -18.40
CA LEU A 36 -2.03 17.47 -19.66
C LEU A 36 -1.75 18.69 -20.54
N GLU A 37 -2.73 19.59 -20.64
CA GLU A 37 -2.62 20.82 -21.44
C GLU A 37 -1.56 21.77 -20.87
N GLU A 38 -1.62 22.09 -19.57
CA GLU A 38 -0.68 22.98 -18.87
C GLU A 38 0.76 22.49 -18.99
N GLN A 39 0.98 21.18 -18.89
CA GLN A 39 2.31 20.59 -18.94
C GLN A 39 2.76 20.20 -20.36
N LYS A 40 1.96 20.50 -21.39
CA LYS A 40 2.19 20.09 -22.80
C LYS A 40 2.49 18.59 -22.92
N LEU A 41 1.81 17.81 -22.11
CA LEU A 41 1.87 16.36 -22.11
C LEU A 41 0.77 15.80 -22.98
N PHE A 42 1.02 14.68 -23.64
CA PHE A 42 0.01 14.02 -24.45
C PHE A 42 0.01 12.51 -24.25
N ILE A 43 -1.15 11.94 -24.54
CA ILE A 43 -1.36 10.51 -24.54
C ILE A 43 -1.25 10.03 -25.99
N PRO A 44 -0.37 9.05 -26.29
CA PRO A 44 -0.21 8.54 -27.65
C PRO A 44 -1.56 8.12 -28.23
N ASN A 45 -1.76 8.35 -29.53
CA ASN A 45 -3.02 8.06 -30.19
C ASN A 45 -3.40 6.58 -30.10
N GLN A 46 -2.39 5.71 -30.11
CA GLN A 46 -2.51 4.25 -29.95
C GLN A 46 -3.08 3.87 -28.57
N CYS A 47 -2.93 4.74 -27.56
CA CYS A 47 -3.47 4.52 -26.23
C CYS A 47 -4.92 4.98 -26.11
N ARG A 48 -5.44 5.78 -27.05
CA ARG A 48 -6.77 6.38 -26.90
C ARG A 48 -7.84 5.30 -27.07
N ARG A 49 -8.80 5.25 -26.15
CA ARG A 49 -10.01 4.39 -26.18
C ARG A 49 -9.75 2.89 -25.99
N GLN A 50 -8.79 2.53 -25.14
CA GLN A 50 -8.64 1.15 -24.67
C GLN A 50 -8.98 1.11 -23.18
N ASN A 51 -10.04 0.37 -22.83
CA ASN A 51 -10.42 0.22 -21.43
C ASN A 51 -9.33 -0.55 -20.69
N THR A 52 -8.82 0.08 -19.64
CA THR A 52 -7.77 -0.47 -18.78
C THR A 52 -8.33 -0.89 -17.43
N PHE A 53 -9.54 -0.46 -17.09
CA PHE A 53 -10.27 -0.85 -15.90
C PHE A 53 -11.64 -1.44 -16.25
N TYR A 54 -11.94 -2.58 -15.65
CA TYR A 54 -13.20 -3.28 -15.73
C TYR A 54 -13.67 -3.54 -14.32
N HIS A 55 -14.79 -2.95 -13.97
CA HIS A 55 -15.39 -3.13 -12.67
C HIS A 55 -15.77 -4.60 -12.45
N TYR A 56 -15.74 -5.07 -11.20
CA TYR A 56 -15.97 -6.48 -10.87
C TYR A 56 -17.38 -6.96 -11.23
N ASN A 57 -18.34 -6.05 -11.41
CA ASN A 57 -19.70 -6.36 -11.85
C ASN A 57 -19.79 -6.70 -13.35
N GLY A 58 -18.71 -6.49 -14.12
CA GLY A 58 -18.66 -6.73 -15.57
C GLY A 58 -19.47 -5.75 -16.43
N ARG A 59 -20.08 -4.71 -15.83
CA ARG A 59 -20.94 -3.74 -16.52
C ARG A 59 -20.23 -2.42 -16.80
N ASP A 60 -19.35 -2.02 -15.88
CA ASP A 60 -18.65 -0.74 -15.99
C ASP A 60 -17.22 -0.97 -16.46
N GLU A 61 -16.84 -0.25 -17.50
CA GLU A 61 -15.50 -0.23 -18.04
C GLU A 61 -15.04 1.21 -18.22
N SER A 62 -13.75 1.44 -18.01
CA SER A 62 -13.19 2.77 -18.15
C SER A 62 -11.71 2.66 -18.50
N GLN A 63 -11.20 3.72 -19.12
CA GLN A 63 -9.78 3.92 -19.25
C GLN A 63 -9.33 4.90 -18.16
N ILE A 64 -8.54 4.41 -17.21
CA ILE A 64 -7.97 5.20 -16.10
C ILE A 64 -6.46 4.99 -15.92
N ASP A 65 -5.92 3.89 -16.44
CA ASP A 65 -4.48 3.69 -16.58
C ASP A 65 -3.98 4.30 -17.90
N TYR A 66 -3.00 5.19 -17.79
CA TYR A 66 -2.44 5.91 -18.93
C TYR A 66 -0.92 5.88 -18.93
N ILE A 67 -0.35 5.91 -20.13
CA ILE A 67 1.04 6.29 -20.37
C ILE A 67 1.01 7.66 -21.06
N ILE A 68 1.68 8.62 -20.44
CA ILE A 68 1.71 10.03 -20.82
C ILE A 68 3.15 10.38 -21.18
N GLN A 69 3.35 11.12 -22.27
CA GLN A 69 4.67 11.47 -22.76
C GLN A 69 4.78 12.97 -23.08
N SER A 70 5.99 13.53 -22.90
CA SER A 70 6.30 14.92 -23.28
C SER A 70 6.70 15.06 -24.76
N LYS A 71 7.21 13.98 -25.35
CA LYS A 71 7.55 13.86 -26.78
C LYS A 71 7.16 12.47 -27.27
N GLU A 72 7.13 12.28 -28.59
CA GLU A 72 6.80 10.99 -29.19
C GLU A 72 7.99 10.03 -29.05
N ILE A 73 7.97 9.20 -28.00
CA ILE A 73 9.06 8.27 -27.63
C ILE A 73 8.58 6.80 -27.71
N ILE A 74 7.28 6.58 -27.55
CA ILE A 74 6.66 5.25 -27.55
C ILE A 74 6.44 4.83 -29.00
N SER A 75 7.12 3.76 -29.43
CA SER A 75 6.98 3.19 -30.79
C SER A 75 5.89 2.14 -30.89
N MET A 76 5.54 1.48 -29.77
CA MET A 76 4.44 0.52 -29.71
C MET A 76 3.70 0.64 -28.40
N TYR A 77 2.38 0.55 -28.48
CA TYR A 77 1.49 0.48 -27.33
C TYR A 77 0.53 -0.68 -27.51
N THR A 78 0.38 -1.51 -26.48
CA THR A 78 -0.56 -2.63 -26.50
C THR A 78 -1.10 -2.82 -25.09
N THR A 79 -2.40 -2.66 -24.89
CA THR A 79 -3.04 -3.28 -23.72
C THR A 79 -3.00 -4.78 -23.93
N PHE A 80 -2.59 -5.54 -22.91
CA PHE A 80 -2.74 -6.99 -23.00
C PHE A 80 -4.20 -7.31 -23.31
N MET A 81 -4.44 -8.24 -24.24
CA MET A 81 -5.78 -8.81 -24.39
C MET A 81 -6.22 -9.28 -23.00
N ARG A 82 -7.43 -8.89 -22.61
CA ARG A 82 -8.00 -9.26 -21.32
C ARG A 82 -7.92 -10.76 -21.17
N GLU A 83 -6.93 -11.22 -20.41
CA GLU A 83 -6.82 -12.63 -20.10
C GLU A 83 -8.06 -12.97 -19.27
N PRO A 84 -8.85 -14.00 -19.63
CA PRO A 84 -10.02 -14.42 -18.84
C PRO A 84 -9.69 -14.67 -17.37
N GLU A 85 -8.40 -14.93 -17.10
CA GLU A 85 -7.82 -15.24 -15.79
C GLU A 85 -7.21 -14.00 -15.10
N ASN A 86 -7.34 -12.79 -15.68
CA ASN A 86 -6.98 -11.55 -14.99
C ASN A 86 -7.94 -11.28 -13.84
N THR A 87 -7.36 -11.10 -12.65
CA THR A 87 -8.08 -11.00 -11.37
C THR A 87 -7.82 -9.66 -10.69
N SER A 88 -7.08 -8.81 -11.41
CA SER A 88 -7.16 -7.38 -11.28
C SER A 88 -8.38 -6.89 -12.04
N THR A 89 -9.03 -5.86 -11.53
CA THR A 89 -9.96 -5.05 -12.32
C THR A 89 -9.21 -4.23 -13.36
N HIS A 90 -7.87 -4.15 -13.29
CA HIS A 90 -7.04 -3.45 -14.26
C HIS A 90 -6.34 -4.41 -15.21
N ASP A 91 -6.36 -4.09 -16.50
CA ASP A 91 -5.56 -4.75 -17.52
C ASP A 91 -4.19 -4.04 -17.66
N PRO A 92 -3.09 -4.80 -17.72
CA PRO A 92 -1.78 -4.22 -17.84
C PRO A 92 -1.60 -3.54 -19.21
N VAL A 93 -0.87 -2.43 -19.17
CA VAL A 93 -0.49 -1.65 -20.35
C VAL A 93 0.97 -1.96 -20.69
N LEU A 94 1.22 -2.44 -21.90
CA LEU A 94 2.56 -2.66 -22.43
C LEU A 94 2.95 -1.50 -23.34
N VAL A 95 4.15 -0.99 -23.14
CA VAL A 95 4.77 0.00 -24.02
C VAL A 95 6.14 -0.45 -24.45
N LEU A 96 6.44 -0.26 -25.74
CA LEU A 96 7.78 -0.34 -26.28
C LEU A 96 8.30 1.08 -26.48
N LEU A 97 9.45 1.35 -25.89
CA LEU A 97 10.14 2.63 -26.02
C LEU A 97 11.19 2.51 -27.12
N GLN A 98 11.26 3.49 -28.00
CA GLN A 98 12.33 3.58 -28.97
C GLN A 98 13.49 4.37 -28.38
N GLY A 99 14.57 3.68 -28.02
CA GLY A 99 15.77 4.33 -27.51
C GLY A 99 16.86 3.35 -27.11
N ALA A 100 18.11 3.81 -27.20
CA ALA A 100 19.24 3.12 -26.60
C ALA A 100 19.26 3.45 -25.11
N ILE A 101 18.86 2.49 -24.27
CA ILE A 101 19.20 2.56 -22.84
C ILE A 101 20.67 2.16 -22.78
N PRO A 102 21.61 3.05 -22.41
CA PRO A 102 22.95 2.60 -22.07
C PRO A 102 22.78 1.62 -20.92
N ILE A 103 22.98 0.33 -21.20
CA ILE A 103 23.01 -0.71 -20.19
C ILE A 103 24.28 -0.43 -19.39
N GLN A 104 24.17 0.44 -18.38
CA GLN A 104 25.17 0.44 -17.33
C GLN A 104 25.04 -0.91 -16.66
N ASP A 105 26.06 -1.72 -16.86
CA ASP A 105 26.19 -3.06 -16.33
C ASP A 105 26.22 -2.94 -14.80
N THR A 106 25.04 -2.83 -14.19
CA THR A 106 24.84 -2.78 -12.73
C THR A 106 24.96 -4.19 -12.14
N GLN A 107 25.85 -5.00 -12.71
CA GLN A 107 26.24 -6.26 -12.13
C GLN A 107 26.97 -5.98 -10.80
N ASN A 108 26.25 -6.26 -9.71
CA ASN A 108 26.81 -6.80 -8.48
C ASN A 108 27.68 -5.92 -7.56
N ILE A 109 27.58 -4.58 -7.57
CA ILE A 109 28.18 -3.75 -6.50
C ILE A 109 27.13 -3.28 -5.47
N ARG A 110 26.25 -4.18 -5.04
CA ARG A 110 25.55 -4.01 -3.76
C ARG A 110 25.92 -5.16 -2.84
N LYS A 111 27.17 -5.17 -2.36
CA LYS A 111 27.42 -5.64 -1.00
C LYS A 111 26.60 -4.72 -0.10
N GLN A 112 25.37 -5.13 0.21
CA GLN A 112 24.51 -4.41 1.14
C GLN A 112 25.24 -4.42 2.49
N THR A 113 26.00 -3.36 2.78
CA THR A 113 26.36 -3.03 4.15
C THR A 113 25.04 -2.91 4.89
N LYS A 114 24.79 -3.80 5.85
CA LYS A 114 23.56 -3.79 6.65
C LYS A 114 23.43 -2.40 7.26
N ARG A 115 22.45 -1.62 6.79
CA ARG A 115 22.23 -0.26 7.26
C ARG A 115 21.98 -0.30 8.77
N ILE A 116 22.81 0.41 9.54
CA ILE A 116 22.66 0.51 10.99
C ILE A 116 21.35 1.24 11.31
N ILE A 117 20.49 0.60 12.12
CA ILE A 117 19.22 1.21 12.57
C ILE A 117 19.47 1.86 13.93
N TRP A 118 19.99 3.09 13.91
CA TRP A 118 20.38 3.84 15.12
C TRP A 118 19.28 3.98 16.18
N LYS A 119 17.99 3.96 15.77
CA LYS A 119 16.84 4.01 16.70
C LYS A 119 16.73 2.79 17.63
N LYS A 120 17.41 1.68 17.32
CA LYS A 120 17.30 0.41 18.06
C LYS A 120 18.53 0.09 18.91
N ILE A 121 19.55 0.94 18.83
CA ILE A 121 20.83 0.77 19.50
C ILE A 121 20.83 1.60 20.77
N ASP A 122 21.38 1.03 21.84
CA ASP A 122 21.76 1.79 23.03
C ASP A 122 22.99 2.64 22.69
N LYS A 123 22.79 3.95 22.50
CA LYS A 123 23.84 4.86 22.05
C LYS A 123 24.98 4.99 23.07
N GLN A 124 24.67 4.98 24.36
CA GLN A 124 25.68 5.14 25.41
C GLN A 124 26.56 3.89 25.48
N LYS A 125 25.94 2.71 25.44
CA LYS A 125 26.67 1.45 25.42
C LYS A 125 27.50 1.28 24.15
N TYR A 126 26.94 1.65 22.99
CA TYR A 126 27.67 1.64 21.72
C TYR A 126 28.91 2.55 21.76
N ALA A 127 28.76 3.78 22.24
CA ALA A 127 29.88 4.72 22.34
C ALA A 127 31.00 4.16 23.24
N LYS A 128 30.64 3.59 24.39
CA LYS A 128 31.58 2.95 25.30
C LYS A 128 32.31 1.76 24.65
N ASP A 129 31.56 0.85 24.01
CA ASP A 129 32.15 -0.33 23.35
C ASP A 129 33.11 0.07 22.20
N VAL A 130 32.76 1.13 21.45
CA VAL A 130 33.63 1.67 20.39
C VAL A 130 34.88 2.29 20.98
N GLU A 131 34.76 3.08 22.05
CA GLU A 131 35.90 3.70 22.72
C GLU A 131 36.88 2.65 23.26
N ASP A 132 36.37 1.58 23.87
CA ASP A 132 37.17 0.48 24.38
C ASP A 132 37.89 -0.29 23.26
N ASP A 133 37.22 -0.57 22.14
CA ASP A 133 37.85 -1.19 20.97
C ASP A 133 38.85 -0.24 20.27
N LEU A 134 38.62 1.08 20.30
CA LEU A 134 39.55 2.09 19.76
C LEU A 134 40.80 2.28 20.63
N LYS A 135 40.72 2.08 21.95
CA LYS A 135 41.92 2.08 22.82
C LYS A 135 42.92 0.98 22.45
N LEU A 136 42.43 -0.13 21.88
CA LEU A 136 43.24 -1.24 21.39
C LEU A 136 43.75 -1.01 19.95
N PHE A 137 43.29 0.06 19.28
CA PHE A 137 43.67 0.37 17.90
C PHE A 137 44.98 1.17 17.87
N SER A 138 46.03 0.58 17.31
CA SER A 138 47.32 1.26 17.13
C SER A 138 47.21 2.42 16.13
N SER A 139 47.55 3.63 16.59
CA SER A 139 47.31 4.94 15.96
C SER A 139 48.35 5.35 14.89
N ASN A 140 49.35 4.52 14.59
CA ASN A 140 50.33 4.86 13.55
C ASN A 140 49.72 4.65 12.15
N ILE A 141 49.11 5.72 11.64
CA ILE A 141 48.57 5.80 10.28
C ILE A 141 49.65 6.42 9.39
N THR A 142 50.06 5.67 8.37
CA THR A 142 50.94 6.12 7.29
C THR A 142 50.16 6.09 5.97
N CYS A 143 50.67 6.76 4.93
CA CYS A 143 50.04 6.71 3.61
C CYS A 143 49.93 5.27 3.07
N GLU A 144 50.91 4.42 3.38
CA GLU A 144 50.98 3.03 2.93
C GLU A 144 49.93 2.13 3.60
N ASN A 145 49.52 2.43 4.84
CA ASN A 145 48.58 1.60 5.61
C ASN A 145 47.19 2.21 5.80
N ALA A 146 46.95 3.42 5.27
CA ALA A 146 45.72 4.17 5.51
C ALA A 146 44.45 3.41 5.11
N ALA A 147 44.44 2.74 3.95
CA ALA A 147 43.29 1.98 3.47
C ALA A 147 42.94 0.81 4.41
N GLU A 148 43.95 0.09 4.89
CA GLU A 148 43.76 -1.01 5.83
C GLU A 148 43.24 -0.51 7.18
N LYS A 149 43.80 0.59 7.68
CA LYS A 149 43.38 1.23 8.93
C LYS A 149 41.94 1.72 8.87
N ILE A 150 41.53 2.33 7.75
CA ILE A 150 40.12 2.72 7.51
C ILE A 150 39.21 1.49 7.52
N GLN A 151 39.63 0.38 6.90
CA GLN A 151 38.86 -0.85 6.89
C GLN A 151 38.72 -1.46 8.30
N GLN A 152 39.77 -1.42 9.11
CA GLN A 152 39.75 -1.84 10.51
C GLN A 152 38.80 -0.98 11.34
N LEU A 153 38.83 0.35 11.18
CA LEU A 153 37.88 1.27 11.83
C LEU A 153 36.43 0.99 11.44
N CYS A 154 36.16 0.82 10.14
CA CYS A 154 34.84 0.41 9.65
C CYS A 154 34.40 -0.93 10.28
N THR A 155 35.33 -1.86 10.49
CA THR A 155 35.04 -3.15 11.12
C THR A 155 34.68 -2.99 12.60
N ILE A 156 35.42 -2.16 13.35
CA ILE A 156 35.12 -1.84 14.76
C ILE A 156 33.72 -1.20 14.88
N LEU A 157 33.43 -0.19 14.06
CA LEU A 157 32.14 0.50 14.08
C LEU A 157 30.98 -0.45 13.77
N ASN A 158 31.12 -1.30 12.75
CA ASN A 158 30.09 -2.25 12.35
C ASN A 158 29.91 -3.38 13.37
N LYS A 159 31.00 -3.96 13.90
CA LYS A 159 30.97 -5.02 14.91
C LYS A 159 30.23 -4.56 16.17
N ASN A 160 30.53 -3.35 16.66
CA ASN A 160 29.87 -2.83 17.86
C ASN A 160 28.41 -2.44 17.59
N ALA A 161 28.09 -1.96 16.38
CA ALA A 161 26.69 -1.76 16.01
C ALA A 161 25.92 -3.09 15.97
N GLU A 162 26.56 -4.16 15.51
CA GLU A 162 25.95 -5.50 15.45
C GLU A 162 25.68 -6.09 16.84
N LYS A 163 26.61 -5.94 17.79
CA LYS A 163 26.44 -6.38 19.19
C LYS A 163 25.21 -5.76 19.87
N GLN A 164 24.88 -4.52 19.50
CA GLN A 164 23.80 -3.75 20.12
C GLN A 164 22.43 -4.02 19.51
N PHE A 165 22.34 -4.76 18.41
CA PHE A 165 21.05 -5.24 17.94
C PHE A 165 20.50 -6.25 18.94
N LYS A 166 19.52 -5.80 19.74
CA LYS A 166 18.72 -6.70 20.58
C LYS A 166 18.26 -7.88 19.74
N GLN A 167 18.43 -9.10 20.26
CA GLN A 167 17.88 -10.28 19.60
C GLN A 167 16.42 -10.01 19.23
N PRO A 168 15.99 -10.36 18.01
CA PRO A 168 14.62 -10.12 17.62
C PRO A 168 13.71 -10.75 18.66
N VAL A 169 12.93 -9.93 19.37
CA VAL A 169 11.93 -10.42 20.32
C VAL A 169 11.16 -11.51 19.61
N LYS A 170 11.13 -12.73 20.19
CA LYS A 170 10.48 -13.90 19.60
C LYS A 170 9.07 -13.46 19.23
N LYS A 171 8.84 -13.22 17.92
CA LYS A 171 7.55 -12.77 17.45
C LYS A 171 6.56 -13.84 17.88
N ARG A 172 5.51 -13.45 18.60
CA ARG A 172 4.41 -14.36 18.93
C ARG A 172 4.07 -15.12 17.66
N LYS A 173 4.01 -16.46 17.75
CA LYS A 173 3.64 -17.31 16.62
C LYS A 173 2.32 -16.75 16.08
N LYS A 174 2.36 -16.12 14.90
CA LYS A 174 1.15 -15.61 14.27
C LYS A 174 0.22 -16.81 14.13
N ARG A 175 -1.02 -16.69 14.63
CA ARG A 175 -2.03 -17.73 14.42
C ARG A 175 -2.04 -18.04 12.92
N LYS A 176 -1.96 -19.31 12.57
CA LYS A 176 -2.00 -19.74 11.17
C LYS A 176 -3.30 -19.16 10.60
N ILE A 177 -3.18 -18.34 9.55
CA ILE A 177 -4.34 -17.82 8.85
C ILE A 177 -5.08 -19.06 8.33
N CYS A 178 -6.31 -19.28 8.78
CA CYS A 178 -7.14 -20.35 8.25
C CYS A 178 -7.46 -20.00 6.80
N TRP A 179 -6.78 -20.66 5.88
CA TRP A 179 -7.04 -20.55 4.44
C TRP A 179 -8.27 -21.38 4.10
N SER A 180 -9.10 -20.87 3.18
CA SER A 180 -10.13 -21.72 2.58
C SER A 180 -9.46 -22.88 1.84
N PRO A 181 -10.16 -24.02 1.65
CA PRO A 181 -9.65 -25.15 0.88
C PRO A 181 -9.10 -24.73 -0.49
N ASP A 182 -9.76 -23.81 -1.18
CA ASP A 182 -9.34 -23.30 -2.49
C ASP A 182 -8.00 -22.54 -2.43
N ILE A 183 -7.82 -21.69 -1.40
CA ILE A 183 -6.55 -20.96 -1.22
C ILE A 183 -5.44 -21.97 -0.90
N ALA A 184 -5.73 -22.99 -0.08
CA ALA A 184 -4.76 -24.02 0.24
C ALA A 184 -4.33 -24.82 -1.00
N ALA A 185 -5.28 -25.19 -1.86
CA ALA A 185 -5.01 -25.85 -3.13
C ALA A 185 -4.17 -24.97 -4.06
N ALA A 186 -4.59 -23.73 -4.31
CA ALA A 186 -3.85 -22.79 -5.16
C ALA A 186 -2.43 -22.49 -4.61
N ALA A 187 -2.28 -22.44 -3.29
CA ALA A 187 -0.98 -22.23 -2.66
C ALA A 187 -0.05 -23.43 -2.78
N LYS A 188 -0.60 -24.66 -2.74
CA LYS A 188 0.14 -25.89 -3.00
C LYS A 188 0.67 -25.89 -4.44
N THR A 189 -0.19 -25.65 -5.43
CA THR A 189 0.20 -25.55 -6.84
C THR A 189 1.27 -24.48 -7.06
N SER A 190 1.11 -23.29 -6.48
CA SER A 190 2.13 -22.22 -6.62
C SER A 190 3.49 -22.61 -6.03
N LYS A 191 3.51 -23.38 -4.93
CA LYS A 191 4.76 -23.91 -4.36
C LYS A 191 5.40 -24.97 -5.26
N GLU A 192 4.62 -25.84 -5.87
CA GLU A 192 5.10 -26.86 -6.82
C GLU A 192 5.73 -26.20 -8.06
N CYS A 193 5.03 -25.26 -8.70
CA CYS A 193 5.57 -24.48 -9.82
C CYS A 193 6.85 -23.72 -9.42
N TYR A 194 6.90 -23.17 -8.20
CA TYR A 194 8.12 -22.52 -7.69
C TYR A 194 9.28 -23.51 -7.53
N GLY A 195 9.00 -24.74 -7.07
CA GLY A 195 9.96 -25.83 -7.01
C GLY A 195 10.57 -26.14 -8.38
N LYS A 196 9.72 -26.31 -9.41
CA LYS A 196 10.14 -26.54 -10.80
C LYS A 196 10.99 -25.39 -11.36
N TRP A 197 10.55 -24.15 -11.17
CA TRP A 197 11.31 -22.97 -11.60
C TRP A 197 12.66 -22.86 -10.88
N LYS A 198 12.70 -23.21 -9.59
CA LYS A 198 13.93 -23.21 -8.78
C LYS A 198 14.92 -24.29 -9.23
N SER A 199 14.46 -25.49 -9.60
CA SER A 199 15.35 -26.55 -10.10
C SER A 199 15.99 -26.19 -11.44
N LEU A 200 15.36 -25.31 -12.24
CA LEU A 200 15.89 -24.79 -13.50
C LEU A 200 16.78 -23.54 -13.33
N GLY A 201 17.32 -23.29 -12.12
CA GLY A 201 18.24 -22.17 -11.89
C GLY A 201 17.59 -20.79 -11.81
N LYS A 202 16.26 -20.70 -11.68
CA LYS A 202 15.50 -19.44 -11.54
C LYS A 202 15.69 -18.45 -12.71
N GLN A 203 15.87 -18.98 -13.92
CA GLN A 203 15.93 -18.18 -15.14
C GLN A 203 14.64 -17.33 -15.29
N LYS A 204 14.77 -16.10 -15.75
CA LYS A 204 13.65 -15.14 -15.88
C LYS A 204 13.22 -14.93 -17.33
N ASP A 205 13.64 -15.83 -18.21
CA ASP A 205 13.34 -15.76 -19.62
C ASP A 205 11.82 -15.90 -19.84
N PRO A 206 11.15 -14.92 -20.48
CA PRO A 206 9.72 -14.98 -20.76
C PRO A 206 9.33 -16.13 -21.70
N THR A 207 10.26 -16.76 -22.41
CA THR A 207 10.00 -17.93 -23.27
C THR A 207 9.97 -19.25 -22.51
N GLN A 208 10.48 -19.28 -21.28
CA GLN A 208 10.60 -20.51 -20.50
C GLN A 208 9.26 -20.90 -19.84
N SER A 209 8.75 -22.09 -20.17
CA SER A 209 7.47 -22.61 -19.68
C SER A 209 7.35 -22.59 -18.15
N ALA A 210 8.37 -23.05 -17.41
CA ALA A 210 8.34 -23.08 -15.95
C ALA A 210 8.21 -21.70 -15.30
N TYR A 211 8.79 -20.65 -15.93
CA TYR A 211 8.65 -19.28 -15.45
C TYR A 211 7.24 -18.73 -15.71
N ILE A 212 6.67 -19.06 -16.87
CA ILE A 212 5.28 -18.72 -17.23
C ILE A 212 4.30 -19.42 -16.27
N GLU A 213 4.42 -20.73 -16.06
CA GLU A 213 3.60 -21.52 -15.12
C GLU A 213 3.66 -20.95 -13.69
N LEU A 214 4.85 -20.53 -13.24
CA LEU A 214 5.01 -19.87 -11.94
C LEU A 214 4.26 -18.54 -11.86
N LYS A 215 4.31 -17.73 -12.91
CA LYS A 215 3.56 -16.47 -12.96
C LYS A 215 2.06 -16.72 -12.90
N ILE A 216 1.56 -17.66 -13.69
CA ILE A 216 0.15 -18.06 -13.74
C ILE A 216 -0.31 -18.57 -12.37
N SER A 217 0.40 -19.55 -11.78
CA SER A 217 0.02 -20.11 -10.48
C SER A 217 0.03 -19.07 -9.34
N LYS A 218 1.00 -18.13 -9.34
CA LYS A 218 1.00 -17.00 -8.39
C LYS A 218 -0.18 -16.05 -8.60
N LYS A 219 -0.61 -15.84 -9.85
CA LYS A 219 -1.76 -15.03 -10.21
C LYS A 219 -3.05 -15.68 -9.70
N VAL A 220 -3.22 -16.99 -9.96
CA VAL A 220 -4.34 -17.79 -9.44
C VAL A 220 -4.40 -17.72 -7.91
N LEU A 221 -3.28 -17.92 -7.21
CA LEU A 221 -3.25 -17.81 -5.75
C LEU A 221 -3.74 -16.44 -5.25
N ARG A 222 -3.26 -15.34 -5.85
CA ARG A 222 -3.70 -13.98 -5.47
C ARG A 222 -5.19 -13.77 -5.76
N SER A 223 -5.68 -14.30 -6.88
CA SER A 223 -7.10 -14.28 -7.24
C SER A 223 -7.96 -14.93 -6.17
N THR A 224 -7.65 -16.17 -5.81
CA THR A 224 -8.43 -16.94 -4.84
C THR A 224 -8.41 -16.25 -3.47
N GLN A 225 -7.27 -15.66 -3.08
CA GLN A 225 -7.17 -14.84 -1.87
C GLN A 225 -8.06 -13.60 -1.92
N ARG A 226 -8.08 -12.88 -3.05
CA ARG A 226 -8.94 -11.69 -3.24
C ARG A 226 -10.42 -12.05 -3.23
N LYS A 227 -10.82 -13.10 -3.96
CA LYS A 227 -12.20 -13.59 -3.99
C LYS A 227 -12.68 -13.97 -2.59
N SER A 228 -11.90 -14.76 -1.85
CA SER A 228 -12.24 -15.12 -0.47
C SER A 228 -12.30 -13.89 0.47
N ALA A 229 -11.40 -12.91 0.29
CA ALA A 229 -11.45 -11.68 1.08
C ALA A 229 -12.66 -10.80 0.76
N ALA A 230 -13.07 -10.73 -0.52
CA ALA A 230 -14.28 -10.03 -0.96
C ALA A 230 -15.53 -10.73 -0.44
N GLN A 231 -15.60 -12.06 -0.53
CA GLN A 231 -16.68 -12.86 0.02
C GLN A 231 -16.82 -12.64 1.53
N LYS A 232 -15.74 -12.75 2.30
CA LYS A 232 -15.75 -12.46 3.75
C LYS A 232 -16.19 -11.03 4.08
N ARG A 233 -15.96 -10.09 3.16
CA ARG A 233 -16.41 -8.71 3.31
C ARG A 233 -17.92 -8.60 3.07
N ASN A 234 -18.43 -9.26 2.03
CA ASN A 234 -19.85 -9.31 1.71
C ASN A 234 -20.63 -10.04 2.80
N GLU A 235 -20.20 -11.23 3.22
CA GLU A 235 -20.77 -11.98 4.36
C GLU A 235 -20.81 -11.12 5.63
N LYS A 236 -19.77 -10.30 5.84
CA LYS A 236 -19.75 -9.36 6.95
C LYS A 236 -20.79 -8.24 6.78
N TYR A 237 -20.97 -7.70 5.58
CA TYR A 237 -21.98 -6.68 5.32
C TYR A 237 -23.39 -7.24 5.46
N GLU A 238 -23.66 -8.41 4.89
CA GLU A 238 -24.92 -9.14 5.07
C GLU A 238 -25.19 -9.36 6.55
N ARG A 239 -24.22 -9.87 7.30
CA ARG A 239 -24.35 -10.02 8.75
C ARG A 239 -24.67 -8.71 9.46
N ILE A 240 -24.08 -7.58 9.05
CA ILE A 240 -24.36 -6.25 9.62
C ILE A 240 -25.80 -5.83 9.33
N MET A 241 -26.27 -6.04 8.10
CA MET A 241 -27.64 -5.71 7.68
C MET A 241 -28.68 -6.61 8.37
N GLU A 242 -28.29 -7.83 8.72
CA GLU A 242 -29.10 -8.80 9.46
C GLU A 242 -29.03 -8.61 10.99
N LEU A 243 -28.21 -7.69 11.52
CA LEU A 243 -28.16 -7.44 12.96
C LEU A 243 -29.50 -6.88 13.41
N ASN A 244 -30.21 -7.65 14.21
CA ASN A 244 -31.42 -7.20 14.89
C ASN A 244 -31.04 -6.22 16.02
N GLU A 245 -31.99 -5.39 16.47
CA GLU A 245 -31.81 -4.34 17.49
C GLU A 245 -31.19 -4.87 18.80
N ASN A 246 -31.27 -6.18 19.05
CA ASN A 246 -30.76 -6.85 20.25
C ASN A 246 -29.47 -7.68 20.08
N ASP A 247 -28.78 -7.66 18.92
CA ASP A 247 -27.48 -8.35 18.76
C ASP A 247 -26.33 -7.53 19.36
N SER A 248 -26.24 -7.56 20.70
CA SER A 248 -25.16 -6.94 21.47
C SER A 248 -23.77 -7.47 21.07
N GLU A 249 -23.64 -8.74 20.68
CA GLU A 249 -22.36 -9.31 20.27
C GLU A 249 -21.87 -8.66 18.97
N GLY A 250 -22.76 -8.60 17.96
CA GLY A 250 -22.51 -7.91 16.69
C GLY A 250 -22.13 -6.45 16.88
N PHE A 251 -22.87 -5.72 17.72
CA PHE A 251 -22.59 -4.34 18.08
C PHE A 251 -21.18 -4.14 18.66
N TYR A 252 -20.83 -4.89 19.72
CA TYR A 252 -19.50 -4.78 20.33
C TYR A 252 -18.37 -5.29 19.42
N GLN A 253 -18.64 -6.22 18.51
CA GLN A 253 -17.66 -6.61 17.48
C GLN A 253 -17.40 -5.47 16.48
N LEU A 254 -18.41 -4.70 16.11
CA LEU A 254 -18.25 -3.54 15.21
C LEU A 254 -17.46 -2.42 15.88
N ILE A 255 -17.80 -2.08 17.12
CA ILE A 255 -17.06 -1.09 17.92
C ILE A 255 -15.58 -1.47 18.03
N ARG A 256 -15.29 -2.73 18.39
CA ARG A 256 -13.90 -3.22 18.51
C ARG A 256 -13.13 -3.16 17.20
N LYS A 257 -13.80 -3.23 16.05
CA LYS A 257 -13.17 -3.13 14.72
C LYS A 257 -12.95 -1.69 14.27
N GLN A 258 -13.79 -0.75 14.70
CA GLN A 258 -13.59 0.68 14.43
C GLN A 258 -12.55 1.31 15.37
N ARG A 259 -12.38 0.78 16.59
CA ARG A 259 -11.29 1.16 17.47
C ARG A 259 -9.97 0.73 16.85
N ASP A 260 -9.20 1.69 16.34
CA ASP A 260 -7.85 1.44 15.84
C ASP A 260 -6.92 1.16 17.03
N PRO A 261 -6.44 -0.08 17.23
CA PRO A 261 -5.62 -0.42 18.39
C PRO A 261 -4.25 0.28 18.36
N GLY A 262 -3.87 0.89 17.24
CA GLY A 262 -2.67 1.70 17.11
C GLY A 262 -2.84 3.17 17.49
N ASN A 263 -4.08 3.67 17.58
CA ASN A 263 -4.38 5.10 17.73
C ASN A 263 -5.15 5.43 19.02
N THR A 264 -5.41 4.45 19.89
CA THR A 264 -6.08 4.65 21.19
C THR A 264 -5.23 5.37 22.26
N CYS A 265 -4.08 5.94 21.88
CA CYS A 265 -3.42 6.96 22.68
C CYS A 265 -3.69 8.33 22.04
N ALA A 266 -4.96 8.64 21.79
CA ALA A 266 -5.37 10.02 21.69
C ALA A 266 -5.25 10.57 23.11
N SER A 267 -4.09 11.14 23.44
CA SER A 267 -3.83 11.81 24.71
C SER A 267 -4.67 13.09 24.88
N ALA A 268 -5.47 13.43 23.86
CA ALA A 268 -6.22 14.65 23.71
C ALA A 268 -7.52 14.36 22.93
N PHE A 269 -8.66 14.74 23.50
CA PHE A 269 -9.99 14.73 22.90
C PHE A 269 -10.44 16.19 22.75
N ILE A 270 -10.88 16.60 21.56
CA ILE A 270 -11.38 17.97 21.37
C ILE A 270 -12.91 17.94 21.45
N PHE A 271 -13.49 18.63 22.42
CA PHE A 271 -14.94 18.76 22.60
C PHE A 271 -15.29 20.20 22.96
N LYS A 272 -16.28 20.77 22.25
CA LYS A 272 -16.67 22.20 22.38
C LYS A 272 -15.46 23.15 22.33
N GLU A 273 -14.54 22.88 21.39
CA GLU A 273 -13.27 23.63 21.20
C GLU A 273 -12.23 23.49 22.32
N GLU A 274 -12.50 22.71 23.37
CA GLU A 274 -11.57 22.44 24.46
C GLU A 274 -10.77 21.16 24.22
N ILE A 275 -9.47 21.18 24.55
CA ILE A 275 -8.57 20.03 24.44
C ILE A 275 -8.52 19.31 25.80
N ILE A 276 -9.17 18.17 25.87
CA ILE A 276 -9.32 17.36 27.08
C ILE A 276 -8.29 16.23 27.09
N ASN A 277 -7.43 16.19 28.11
CA ASN A 277 -6.25 15.32 28.12
C ASN A 277 -6.22 14.30 29.27
N THR A 278 -7.24 14.29 30.14
CA THR A 278 -7.29 13.38 31.28
C THR A 278 -8.43 12.37 31.15
N ASP A 279 -8.19 11.11 31.53
CA ASP A 279 -9.18 10.02 31.42
C ASP A 279 -10.55 10.31 32.09
N PRO A 280 -10.63 10.98 33.27
CA PRO A 280 -11.91 11.34 33.87
C PRO A 280 -12.69 12.36 33.04
N GLU A 281 -12.02 13.43 32.59
CA GLU A 281 -12.64 14.48 31.78
C GLU A 281 -13.04 13.95 30.40
N ILE A 282 -12.25 13.05 29.81
CA ILE A 282 -12.62 12.37 28.55
C ILE A 282 -13.93 11.60 28.73
N ARG A 283 -14.13 10.93 29.88
CA ARG A 283 -15.35 10.17 30.15
C ARG A 283 -16.56 11.09 30.31
N GLU A 284 -16.40 12.20 31.02
CA GLU A 284 -17.44 13.21 31.21
C GLU A 284 -17.80 13.89 29.87
N ALA A 285 -16.80 14.27 29.09
CA ALA A 285 -17.01 14.86 27.76
C ALA A 285 -17.70 13.89 26.78
N TRP A 286 -17.43 12.58 26.88
CA TRP A 286 -18.21 11.59 26.14
C TRP A 286 -19.65 11.49 26.62
N ALA A 287 -19.89 11.54 27.93
CA ALA A 287 -21.24 11.53 28.49
C ALA A 287 -22.02 12.76 28.01
N ASP A 288 -21.41 13.95 28.07
CA ASP A 288 -21.98 15.20 27.58
C ASP A 288 -22.22 15.18 26.07
N TYR A 289 -21.25 14.69 25.28
CA TYR A 289 -21.41 14.55 23.84
C TYR A 289 -22.60 13.67 23.47
N PHE A 290 -22.77 12.52 24.14
CA PHE A 290 -23.90 11.63 23.88
C PHE A 290 -25.21 12.18 24.46
N TYR A 291 -25.16 12.91 25.57
CA TYR A 291 -26.32 13.62 26.11
C TYR A 291 -26.79 14.73 25.16
N ASP A 292 -25.87 15.52 24.60
CA ASP A 292 -26.14 16.55 23.59
C ASP A 292 -26.72 15.94 22.30
N LEU A 293 -26.24 14.76 21.89
CA LEU A 293 -26.81 14.02 20.76
C LEU A 293 -28.22 13.47 21.04
N ALA A 294 -28.47 13.02 22.27
CA ALA A 294 -29.74 12.44 22.67
C ALA A 294 -30.79 13.49 23.04
N THR A 295 -30.36 14.70 23.40
CA THR A 295 -31.22 15.82 23.77
C THR A 295 -31.54 16.64 22.53
N PRO A 296 -32.81 16.77 22.12
CA PRO A 296 -33.18 17.61 20.99
C PRO A 296 -32.73 19.06 21.23
N SER A 297 -31.67 19.50 20.55
CA SER A 297 -31.23 20.89 20.65
C SER A 297 -32.15 21.81 19.82
N GLU A 298 -32.44 23.01 20.31
CA GLU A 298 -33.07 24.10 19.55
C GLU A 298 -32.10 24.72 18.51
N ASN A 299 -31.17 23.93 17.96
CA ASN A 299 -30.19 24.41 17.02
C ASN A 299 -30.91 24.90 15.75
N PRO A 300 -30.70 26.14 15.29
CA PRO A 300 -31.35 26.68 14.09
C PRO A 300 -30.97 25.92 12.81
N ASN A 301 -29.91 25.10 12.83
CA ASN A 301 -29.52 24.20 11.75
C ASN A 301 -30.08 22.78 11.90
N PHE A 302 -30.90 22.52 12.93
CA PHE A 302 -31.57 21.24 13.12
C PHE A 302 -32.58 21.05 11.99
N ASP A 303 -32.53 19.92 11.29
CA ASP A 303 -33.41 19.62 10.16
C ASP A 303 -34.75 19.05 10.69
N PRO A 304 -35.83 19.85 10.76
CA PRO A 304 -37.12 19.38 11.26
C PRO A 304 -37.75 18.33 10.34
N ILE A 305 -37.36 18.30 9.06
CA ILE A 305 -37.86 17.31 8.09
C ILE A 305 -37.28 15.94 8.44
N PHE A 306 -35.99 15.88 8.75
CA PHE A 306 -35.34 14.62 9.16
C PHE A 306 -35.92 14.08 10.47
N LYS A 307 -36.17 14.94 11.47
CA LYS A 307 -36.82 14.54 12.73
C LYS A 307 -38.19 13.91 12.50
N ASN A 308 -39.04 14.57 11.71
CA ASN A 308 -40.37 14.03 11.37
C ASN A 308 -40.28 12.69 10.63
N HIS A 309 -39.26 12.50 9.78
CA HIS A 309 -39.05 11.23 9.07
C HIS A 309 -38.71 10.09 10.04
N VAL A 310 -37.81 10.33 11.00
CA VAL A 310 -37.44 9.35 12.03
C VAL A 310 -38.61 9.02 12.94
N GLU A 311 -39.38 10.03 13.38
CA GLU A 311 -40.56 9.81 14.22
C GLU A 311 -41.65 8.99 13.51
N GLN A 312 -41.84 9.20 12.20
CA GLN A 312 -42.76 8.38 11.40
C GLN A 312 -42.31 6.94 11.23
N ASP A 313 -41.00 6.69 11.09
CA ASP A 313 -40.47 5.33 10.99
C ASP A 313 -40.53 4.58 12.32
N VAL A 314 -40.36 5.27 13.46
CA VAL A 314 -40.54 4.67 14.80
C VAL A 314 -42.01 4.39 15.12
N GLN A 315 -42.94 5.18 14.58
CA GLN A 315 -44.39 4.98 14.80
C GLN A 315 -45.03 3.96 13.86
N LYS A 316 -44.34 3.47 12.83
CA LYS A 316 -44.86 2.35 12.04
C LYS A 316 -44.81 1.09 12.91
N PRO A 317 -45.96 0.51 13.28
CA PRO A 317 -45.96 -0.75 14.00
C PRO A 317 -45.34 -1.82 13.08
N THR A 318 -44.31 -2.50 13.57
CA THR A 318 -43.76 -3.72 12.96
C THR A 318 -44.79 -4.82 12.85
#